data_AF-A0AAD0FMB9-F1
#
_entry.id   AF-A0AAD0FMB9-F1
#
_cell.length_a   1.000
_cell.length_b   1.000
_cell.length_c   1.000
_cell.angle_alpha   90.00
_cell.angle_beta   90.00
_cell.angle_gamma   90.00
#
_symmetry.space_group_name_H-M   'P 1'
#
loop_
_entity.id
_entity.type
_entity.pdbx_description
1 polymer ?
#
loop_
_entity_poly.entity_id
_entity_poly.type
_entity_poly.pdbx_seq_one_letter_code
_entity_poly.pdbx_strand_id
1 'polypeptide(L)'
;MHSIFRWTTALMLALGMAVTAHADDTTAQIRQYAADHRMLVLGEFHGTRETPLLVRQLVDDYSRDGAPVLLALELPRAENPTLRDYLASDGGAAARQRLHGRGFWTVRDDQHDGRRSRDMLAMIEDLRALKAQGRVIDVVGYDVDKSYGGNQARDSRMAAELRRLYRRAPAGARMLVLTGNVHAMLQRPAGAPPEMQTQPMGSLLRDLDIYSVRLGALRGEAWGCADPCVARSIPEQPVRGPRVDTQAGRQYDLWVWMPHLSVGTLVDP
;
A
#
# COMPACT_ATOMS: atom_id res chain seq x y z
N MET A 1 -16.60 -35.66 -26.91
CA MET A 1 -17.07 -34.56 -26.02
C MET A 1 -15.85 -33.86 -25.42
N HIS A 2 -15.20 -32.97 -26.16
CA HIS A 2 -14.05 -32.18 -25.69
C HIS A 2 -14.23 -30.73 -26.15
N SER A 3 -14.79 -29.85 -25.32
CA SER A 3 -14.79 -28.41 -25.66
C SER A 3 -15.06 -27.43 -24.50
N ILE A 4 -15.20 -27.88 -23.24
CA ILE A 4 -15.57 -26.97 -22.13
C ILE A 4 -14.36 -26.51 -21.31
N PHE A 5 -13.20 -27.20 -21.40
CA PHE A 5 -12.07 -26.93 -20.50
C PHE A 5 -11.02 -25.92 -21.03
N ARG A 6 -11.20 -25.37 -22.25
CA ARG A 6 -10.25 -24.41 -22.85
C ARG A 6 -10.62 -22.94 -22.66
N TRP A 7 -11.86 -22.64 -22.28
CA TRP A 7 -12.35 -21.26 -22.22
C TRP A 7 -12.10 -20.60 -20.85
N THR A 8 -12.07 -21.36 -19.76
CA THR A 8 -11.84 -20.82 -18.41
C THR A 8 -10.39 -20.38 -18.18
N THR A 9 -9.41 -21.10 -18.73
CA THR A 9 -7.99 -20.74 -18.61
C THR A 9 -7.64 -19.49 -19.42
N ALA A 10 -8.18 -19.35 -20.64
CA ALA A 10 -7.95 -18.19 -21.49
C ALA A 10 -8.54 -16.90 -20.90
N LEU A 11 -9.72 -16.97 -20.28
CA LEU A 11 -10.35 -15.82 -19.64
C LEU A 11 -9.59 -15.36 -18.38
N MET A 12 -9.06 -16.28 -17.57
CA MET A 12 -8.22 -15.93 -16.41
C MET A 12 -6.88 -15.32 -16.83
N LEU A 13 -6.27 -15.81 -17.91
CA LEU A 13 -5.05 -15.21 -18.48
C LEU A 13 -5.30 -13.80 -19.03
N ALA A 14 -6.40 -13.59 -19.75
CA ALA A 14 -6.76 -12.27 -20.29
C ALA A 14 -7.11 -11.25 -19.19
N LEU A 15 -7.84 -11.68 -18.15
CA LEU A 15 -8.16 -10.83 -17.00
C LEU A 15 -6.89 -10.47 -16.21
N GLY A 16 -5.97 -11.43 -16.05
CA GLY A 16 -4.64 -11.19 -15.46
C GLY A 16 -3.82 -10.17 -16.24
N MET A 17 -3.74 -10.29 -17.57
CA MET A 17 -3.00 -9.37 -18.45
C MET A 17 -3.57 -7.94 -18.45
N ALA A 18 -4.89 -7.80 -18.43
CA ALA A 18 -5.54 -6.48 -18.40
C ALA A 18 -5.30 -5.77 -17.05
N VAL A 19 -5.34 -6.51 -15.93
CA VAL A 19 -5.04 -5.97 -14.60
C VAL A 19 -3.57 -5.55 -14.49
N THR A 20 -2.63 -6.33 -15.04
CA THR A 20 -1.20 -5.96 -15.04
C THR A 20 -0.93 -4.72 -15.91
N ALA A 21 -1.51 -4.65 -17.11
CA ALA A 21 -1.30 -3.50 -18.01
C ALA A 21 -1.78 -2.17 -17.39
N HIS A 22 -2.90 -2.18 -16.65
CA HIS A 22 -3.39 -0.97 -15.98
C HIS A 22 -2.60 -0.60 -14.72
N ALA A 23 -2.05 -1.58 -14.01
CA ALA A 23 -1.08 -1.32 -12.95
C ALA A 23 0.18 -0.68 -13.53
N ASP A 24 0.65 -1.16 -14.68
CA ASP A 24 1.84 -0.63 -15.38
C ASP A 24 1.67 0.83 -15.82
N ASP A 25 0.50 1.20 -16.34
CA ASP A 25 0.21 2.60 -16.70
C ASP A 25 0.23 3.51 -15.45
N THR A 26 -0.33 3.04 -14.34
CA THR A 26 -0.41 3.82 -13.10
C THR A 26 0.97 3.95 -12.45
N THR A 27 1.78 2.88 -12.44
CA THR A 27 3.16 2.95 -11.94
C THR A 27 4.03 3.87 -12.78
N ALA A 28 3.90 3.85 -14.11
CA ALA A 28 4.59 4.76 -15.00
C ALA A 28 4.25 6.23 -14.68
N GLN A 29 2.97 6.55 -14.48
CA GLN A 29 2.55 7.89 -14.06
C GLN A 29 3.16 8.29 -12.71
N ILE A 30 3.07 7.42 -11.70
CA ILE A 30 3.64 7.71 -10.37
C ILE A 30 5.14 7.97 -10.48
N ARG A 31 5.89 7.13 -11.20
CA ARG A 31 7.34 7.28 -11.39
C ARG A 31 7.70 8.56 -12.13
N GLN A 32 6.94 8.90 -13.18
CA GLN A 32 7.15 10.13 -13.95
C GLN A 32 7.06 11.37 -13.05
N TYR A 33 6.03 11.46 -12.22
CA TYR A 33 5.76 12.65 -11.41
C TYR A 33 6.51 12.67 -10.08
N ALA A 34 6.69 11.52 -9.42
CA ALA A 34 7.47 11.44 -8.19
C ALA A 34 8.97 11.62 -8.43
N ALA A 35 9.44 11.45 -9.67
CA ALA A 35 10.82 11.71 -10.09
C ALA A 35 11.83 11.13 -9.08
N ASP A 36 12.69 11.96 -8.48
CA ASP A 36 13.76 11.55 -7.57
C ASP A 36 13.41 11.66 -6.07
N HIS A 37 12.16 11.99 -5.72
CA HIS A 37 11.73 12.12 -4.32
C HIS A 37 12.02 10.86 -3.49
N ARG A 38 12.79 10.97 -2.42
CA ARG A 38 13.27 9.81 -1.66
C ARG A 38 12.17 9.02 -0.96
N MET A 39 11.08 9.65 -0.54
CA MET A 39 9.93 8.97 0.08
C MET A 39 8.66 9.18 -0.73
N LEU A 40 8.04 8.11 -1.21
CA LEU A 40 6.72 8.14 -1.84
C LEU A 40 5.69 7.70 -0.81
N VAL A 41 4.71 8.55 -0.50
CA VAL A 41 3.60 8.22 0.40
C VAL A 41 2.36 7.94 -0.43
N LEU A 42 2.02 6.66 -0.57
CA LEU A 42 0.92 6.15 -1.37
C LEU A 42 -0.32 6.01 -0.47
N GLY A 43 -1.25 6.95 -0.61
CA GLY A 43 -2.56 6.91 0.00
C GLY A 43 -3.51 6.01 -0.79
N GLU A 44 -4.12 5.02 -0.14
CA GLU A 44 -4.96 4.01 -0.77
C GLU A 44 -6.37 3.90 -0.17
N PHE A 45 -7.20 3.07 -0.81
CA PHE A 45 -8.43 2.53 -0.22
C PHE A 45 -8.17 1.10 0.25
N HIS A 46 -8.24 0.88 1.56
CA HIS A 46 -7.80 -0.37 2.15
C HIS A 46 -8.46 -1.62 1.57
N GLY A 47 -7.65 -2.68 1.53
CA GLY A 47 -8.09 -4.02 1.16
C GLY A 47 -8.60 -4.10 -0.25
N THR A 48 -7.80 -3.61 -1.20
CA THR A 48 -8.05 -3.79 -2.62
C THR A 48 -7.06 -4.81 -3.20
N ARG A 49 -7.44 -5.48 -4.29
CA ARG A 49 -6.57 -6.47 -4.96
C ARG A 49 -5.46 -5.79 -5.77
N GLU A 50 -5.77 -4.64 -6.34
CA GLU A 50 -4.93 -3.98 -7.33
C GLU A 50 -3.84 -3.10 -6.69
N THR A 51 -4.08 -2.53 -5.50
CA THR A 51 -3.09 -1.70 -4.81
C THR A 51 -1.81 -2.48 -4.46
N PRO A 52 -1.87 -3.71 -3.88
CA PRO A 52 -0.68 -4.52 -3.66
C PRO A 52 0.09 -4.85 -4.95
N LEU A 53 -0.60 -5.08 -6.07
CA LEU A 53 0.03 -5.32 -7.37
C LEU A 53 0.77 -4.08 -7.88
N LEU A 54 0.15 -2.90 -7.76
CA LEU A 54 0.78 -1.63 -8.10
C LEU A 54 2.03 -1.38 -7.26
N VAL A 55 1.96 -1.60 -5.94
CA VAL A 55 3.09 -1.42 -5.02
C VAL A 55 4.21 -2.41 -5.35
N ARG A 56 3.88 -3.69 -5.59
CA ARG A 56 4.84 -4.70 -6.05
C ARG A 56 5.58 -4.24 -7.30
N GLN A 57 4.87 -3.70 -8.29
CA GLN A 57 5.45 -3.22 -9.53
C GLN A 57 6.34 -1.99 -9.32
N LEU A 58 5.96 -1.04 -8.45
CA LEU A 58 6.83 0.09 -8.10
C LEU A 58 8.12 -0.37 -7.41
N VAL A 59 8.05 -1.34 -6.48
CA VAL A 59 9.24 -1.87 -5.80
C VAL A 59 10.16 -2.61 -6.78
N ASP A 60 9.61 -3.42 -7.69
CA ASP A 60 10.39 -4.04 -8.75
C ASP A 60 11.10 -2.98 -9.60
N ASP A 61 10.35 -2.00 -10.13
CA ASP A 61 10.87 -0.91 -10.94
C ASP A 61 12.00 -0.13 -10.25
N TYR A 62 11.81 0.27 -8.98
CA TYR A 62 12.82 1.06 -8.26
C TYR A 62 14.04 0.26 -7.80
N SER A 63 13.91 -1.06 -7.65
CA SER A 63 15.02 -1.92 -7.24
C SER A 63 15.86 -2.44 -8.41
N ARG A 64 15.45 -2.15 -9.66
CA ARG A 64 16.08 -2.69 -10.88
C ARG A 64 17.56 -2.43 -11.01
N ASP A 65 18.00 -1.24 -10.60
CA ASP A 65 19.38 -0.79 -10.76
C ASP A 65 20.22 -1.01 -9.48
N GLY A 66 19.74 -1.86 -8.57
CA GLY A 66 20.42 -2.18 -7.30
C GLY A 66 20.23 -1.13 -6.21
N ALA A 67 19.46 -0.08 -6.47
CA ALA A 67 19.08 0.90 -5.45
C ALA A 67 18.30 0.22 -4.31
N PRO A 68 18.64 0.48 -3.03
CA PRO A 68 17.89 -0.06 -1.92
C PRO A 68 16.45 0.47 -1.90
N VAL A 69 15.48 -0.42 -1.74
CA VAL A 69 14.07 -0.07 -1.60
C VAL A 69 13.55 -0.53 -0.25
N LEU A 70 13.00 0.40 0.52
CA LEU A 70 12.30 0.13 1.78
C LEU A 70 10.79 0.31 1.56
N LEU A 71 10.02 -0.77 1.67
CA LEU A 71 8.57 -0.70 1.71
C LEU A 71 8.08 -0.64 3.16
N ALA A 72 7.48 0.48 3.54
CA ALA A 72 6.85 0.70 4.83
C ALA A 72 5.33 0.49 4.69
N LEU A 73 4.80 -0.51 5.36
CA LEU A 73 3.39 -0.87 5.37
C LEU A 73 2.72 -0.40 6.65
N GLU A 74 1.46 0.00 6.55
CA GLU A 74 0.61 0.35 7.69
C GLU A 74 0.24 -0.91 8.49
N LEU A 75 1.25 -1.55 9.08
CA LEU A 75 1.21 -2.77 9.89
C LEU A 75 1.81 -2.48 11.27
N PRO A 76 1.36 -3.16 12.34
CA PRO A 76 1.98 -3.08 13.65
C PRO A 76 3.48 -3.36 13.58
N ARG A 77 4.30 -2.54 14.27
CA ARG A 77 5.75 -2.76 14.35
C ARG A 77 6.13 -4.11 14.95
N ALA A 78 5.27 -4.70 15.79
CA ALA A 78 5.46 -6.03 16.33
C ALA A 78 5.57 -7.12 15.24
N GLU A 79 5.16 -6.84 13.99
CA GLU A 79 5.34 -7.77 12.88
C GLU A 79 6.74 -7.72 12.25
N ASN A 80 7.54 -6.70 12.53
CA ASN A 80 8.84 -6.49 11.89
C ASN A 80 9.84 -7.66 12.04
N PRO A 81 9.99 -8.31 13.21
CA PRO A 81 10.86 -9.47 13.32
C PRO A 81 10.44 -10.59 12.36
N THR A 82 9.15 -10.92 12.31
CA THR A 82 8.65 -12.00 11.45
C THR A 82 8.68 -11.63 9.97
N LEU A 83 8.40 -10.37 9.60
CA LEU A 83 8.54 -9.88 8.23
C LEU A 83 9.98 -10.00 7.73
N ARG A 84 10.95 -9.56 8.53
CA ARG A 84 12.38 -9.67 8.21
C ARG A 84 12.80 -11.12 8.05
N ASP A 85 12.42 -11.99 8.99
CA ASP A 85 12.79 -13.41 8.95
C ASP A 85 12.14 -14.12 7.75
N TYR A 86 10.91 -13.73 7.37
CA TYR A 86 10.25 -14.22 6.17
C TYR A 86 10.98 -13.79 4.90
N LEU A 87 11.32 -12.50 4.78
CA LEU A 87 12.06 -11.95 3.63
C LEU A 87 13.44 -12.61 3.44
N ALA A 88 14.09 -13.04 4.53
CA ALA A 88 15.38 -13.72 4.47
C ALA A 88 15.26 -15.25 4.25
N SER A 89 14.05 -15.81 4.34
CA SER A 89 13.82 -17.25 4.19
C SER A 89 13.76 -17.69 2.73
N ASP A 90 13.62 -18.99 2.49
CA ASP A 90 13.35 -19.59 1.18
C ASP A 90 11.90 -19.44 0.70
N GLY A 91 11.00 -18.85 1.52
CA GLY A 91 9.57 -18.76 1.23
C GLY A 91 8.83 -20.09 1.38
N GLY A 92 9.46 -21.11 2.01
CA GLY A 92 8.88 -22.42 2.21
C GLY A 92 7.65 -22.42 3.13
N ALA A 93 6.95 -23.56 3.16
CA ALA A 93 5.70 -23.70 3.90
C ALA A 93 5.80 -23.29 5.38
N ALA A 94 6.90 -23.65 6.05
CA ALA A 94 7.13 -23.29 7.45
C ALA A 94 7.34 -21.78 7.66
N ALA A 95 8.01 -21.10 6.72
CA ALA A 95 8.18 -19.65 6.78
C ALA A 95 6.85 -18.93 6.55
N ARG A 96 6.07 -19.37 5.56
CA ARG A 96 4.72 -18.86 5.29
C ARG A 96 3.80 -19.05 6.49
N GLN A 97 3.78 -20.23 7.09
CA GLN A 97 2.98 -20.52 8.28
C GLN A 97 3.35 -19.62 9.45
N ARG A 98 4.64 -19.36 9.70
CA ARG A 98 5.08 -18.43 10.75
C ARG A 98 4.60 -17.00 10.52
N LEU A 99 4.64 -16.51 9.27
CA LEU A 99 4.12 -15.19 8.94
C LEU A 99 2.59 -15.14 9.10
N HIS A 100 1.87 -16.09 8.52
CA HIS A 100 0.40 -16.12 8.54
C HIS A 100 -0.17 -16.34 9.95
N GLY A 101 0.58 -17.01 10.82
CA GLY A 101 0.16 -17.29 12.20
C GLY A 101 0.33 -16.13 13.18
N ARG A 102 0.75 -14.95 12.74
CA ARG A 102 0.89 -13.77 13.62
C ARG A 102 -0.46 -13.13 13.90
N GLY A 103 -0.58 -12.53 15.09
CA GLY A 103 -1.83 -11.94 15.57
C GLY A 103 -2.47 -10.92 14.61
N PHE A 104 -1.66 -10.15 13.87
CA PHE A 104 -2.22 -9.25 12.85
C PHE A 104 -2.95 -10.02 11.73
N TRP A 105 -2.40 -11.13 11.24
CA TRP A 105 -2.95 -11.87 10.08
C TRP A 105 -4.06 -12.85 10.46
N THR A 106 -4.26 -13.13 11.75
CA THR A 106 -5.24 -14.11 12.25
C THR A 106 -6.49 -13.47 12.86
N VAL A 107 -6.67 -12.16 12.75
CA VAL A 107 -7.92 -11.50 13.18
C VAL A 107 -9.04 -12.05 12.28
N ARG A 108 -10.18 -12.44 12.87
CA ARG A 108 -11.30 -13.14 12.19
C ARG A 108 -12.69 -12.52 12.40
N ASP A 109 -12.81 -11.47 13.21
CA ASP A 109 -14.06 -10.75 13.50
C ASP A 109 -14.41 -9.64 12.47
N ASP A 110 -15.38 -8.79 12.78
CA ASP A 110 -15.84 -7.70 11.90
C ASP A 110 -14.91 -6.47 11.87
N GLN A 111 -13.69 -6.59 12.43
CA GLN A 111 -12.68 -5.54 12.48
C GLN A 111 -11.61 -5.66 11.38
N HIS A 112 -11.87 -6.45 10.32
CA HIS A 112 -10.97 -6.51 9.16
C HIS A 112 -11.15 -5.31 8.26
N ASP A 113 -10.30 -4.33 8.47
CA ASP A 113 -10.15 -3.16 7.59
C ASP A 113 -9.56 -3.47 6.20
N GLY A 114 -9.39 -4.75 5.85
CA GLY A 114 -8.87 -5.17 4.54
C GLY A 114 -7.35 -5.14 4.39
N ARG A 115 -6.59 -4.55 5.33
CA ARG A 115 -5.10 -4.58 5.31
C ARG A 115 -4.52 -5.98 5.50
N ARG A 116 -5.34 -6.91 6.01
CA ARG A 116 -5.02 -8.32 6.30
C ARG A 116 -5.52 -9.22 5.16
N SER A 117 -5.07 -8.98 3.94
CA SER A 117 -5.53 -9.72 2.76
C SER A 117 -4.49 -10.72 2.26
N ARG A 118 -4.98 -11.72 1.54
CA ARG A 118 -4.15 -12.64 0.75
C ARG A 118 -3.35 -11.90 -0.31
N ASP A 119 -3.89 -10.80 -0.85
CA ASP A 119 -3.21 -9.96 -1.83
C ASP A 119 -2.00 -9.22 -1.22
N MET A 120 -2.10 -8.75 0.03
CA MET A 120 -0.96 -8.20 0.78
C MET A 120 0.11 -9.25 1.07
N LEU A 121 -0.29 -10.46 1.47
CA LEU A 121 0.64 -11.57 1.68
C LEU A 121 1.33 -12.00 0.37
N ALA A 122 0.59 -12.03 -0.74
CA ALA A 122 1.14 -12.33 -2.06
C ALA A 122 2.17 -11.28 -2.49
N MET A 123 1.88 -9.99 -2.29
CA MET A 123 2.86 -8.92 -2.51
C MET A 123 4.14 -9.14 -1.67
N ILE A 124 4.02 -9.44 -0.38
CA ILE A 124 5.17 -9.70 0.49
C ILE A 124 6.00 -10.89 -0.02
N GLU A 125 5.35 -11.95 -0.51
CA GLU A 125 6.03 -13.10 -1.12
C GLU A 125 6.75 -12.72 -2.42
N ASP A 126 6.14 -11.93 -3.29
CA ASP A 126 6.77 -11.46 -4.52
C ASP A 126 8.02 -10.62 -4.21
N LEU A 127 7.97 -9.78 -3.17
CA LEU A 127 9.13 -8.99 -2.72
C LEU A 127 10.23 -9.86 -2.11
N ARG A 128 9.88 -10.94 -1.39
CA ARG A 128 10.84 -11.96 -0.95
C ARG A 128 11.53 -12.62 -2.14
N ALA A 129 10.77 -12.99 -3.17
CA ALA A 129 11.30 -13.60 -4.37
C ALA A 129 12.25 -12.64 -5.11
N LEU A 130 11.91 -11.36 -5.23
CA LEU A 130 12.80 -10.33 -5.78
C LEU A 130 14.07 -10.17 -4.93
N LYS A 131 13.96 -10.15 -3.59
CA LYS A 131 15.12 -10.10 -2.69
C LYS A 131 16.04 -11.32 -2.87
N ALA A 132 15.48 -12.52 -3.02
CA ALA A 132 16.24 -13.74 -3.28
C ALA A 132 16.97 -13.73 -4.63
N GLN A 133 16.53 -12.90 -5.58
CA GLN A 133 17.21 -12.65 -6.85
C GLN A 133 18.31 -11.57 -6.74
N GLY A 134 18.64 -11.11 -5.53
CA GLY A 134 19.70 -10.13 -5.27
C GLY A 134 19.23 -8.68 -5.19
N ARG A 135 17.91 -8.41 -5.25
CA ARG A 135 17.39 -7.05 -5.01
C ARG A 135 17.59 -6.65 -3.55
N VAL A 136 17.98 -5.39 -3.31
CA VAL A 136 18.10 -4.84 -1.95
C VAL A 136 16.74 -4.30 -1.51
N ILE A 137 15.85 -5.20 -1.07
CA ILE A 137 14.48 -4.88 -0.65
C ILE A 137 14.27 -5.25 0.82
N ASP A 138 13.70 -4.35 1.60
CA ASP A 138 13.19 -4.63 2.94
C ASP A 138 11.73 -4.18 3.08
N VAL A 139 10.96 -4.90 3.90
CA VAL A 139 9.56 -4.57 4.22
C VAL A 139 9.42 -4.41 5.74
N VAL A 140 8.79 -3.32 6.17
CA VAL A 140 8.58 -3.00 7.59
C VAL A 140 7.16 -2.50 7.84
N GLY A 141 6.56 -2.89 8.96
CA GLY A 141 5.45 -2.21 9.58
C GLY A 141 5.89 -0.96 10.33
N TYR A 142 5.14 0.13 10.20
CA TYR A 142 5.41 1.40 10.89
C TYR A 142 4.29 1.87 11.84
N ASP A 143 3.16 1.15 11.86
CA ASP A 143 2.00 1.51 12.67
C ASP A 143 2.21 1.16 14.15
N VAL A 144 1.40 1.76 15.02
CA VAL A 144 1.38 1.44 16.44
C VAL A 144 0.80 0.04 16.68
N ASP A 145 1.34 -0.69 17.64
CA ASP A 145 0.82 -2.02 18.00
C ASP A 145 -0.55 -1.95 18.65
N LYS A 146 -0.82 -0.82 19.34
CA LYS A 146 -2.08 -0.48 19.97
C LYS A 146 -2.31 1.01 19.85
N SER A 147 -3.52 1.38 19.42
CA SER A 147 -3.91 2.78 19.29
C SER A 147 -4.33 3.33 20.67
N TYR A 148 -3.64 4.37 21.13
CA TYR A 148 -3.96 5.11 22.35
C TYR A 148 -3.93 6.61 22.05
N GLY A 149 -4.90 7.37 22.57
CA GLY A 149 -4.94 8.83 22.40
C GLY A 149 -5.56 9.33 21.09
N GLY A 150 -6.29 8.48 20.37
CA GLY A 150 -7.06 8.85 19.17
C GLY A 150 -6.23 8.99 17.89
N ASN A 151 -6.91 9.41 16.80
CA ASN A 151 -6.35 9.45 15.45
C ASN A 151 -5.11 10.34 15.34
N GLN A 152 -5.10 11.51 15.99
CA GLN A 152 -3.94 12.40 15.95
C GLN A 152 -2.71 11.77 16.62
N ALA A 153 -2.88 11.14 17.78
CA ALA A 153 -1.76 10.51 18.48
C ALA A 153 -1.16 9.35 17.66
N ARG A 154 -2.02 8.60 16.94
CA ARG A 154 -1.58 7.55 16.01
C ARG A 154 -0.77 8.14 14.86
N ASP A 155 -1.26 9.17 14.16
CA ASP A 155 -0.54 9.82 13.05
C ASP A 155 0.81 10.40 13.49
N SER A 156 0.86 11.04 14.66
CA SER A 156 2.12 11.56 15.19
C SER A 156 3.15 10.45 15.45
N ARG A 157 2.71 9.29 15.94
CA ARG A 157 3.58 8.13 16.18
C ARG A 157 4.04 7.47 14.88
N MET A 158 3.14 7.34 13.90
CA MET A 158 3.48 6.83 12.57
C MET A 158 4.46 7.75 11.85
N ALA A 159 4.24 9.06 11.87
CA ALA A 159 5.15 10.03 11.28
C ALA A 159 6.54 9.99 11.95
N ALA A 160 6.60 9.89 13.29
CA ALA A 160 7.87 9.76 14.00
C ALA A 160 8.64 8.48 13.60
N GLU A 161 7.93 7.37 13.40
CA GLU A 161 8.50 6.11 12.92
C GLU A 161 9.05 6.24 11.49
N LEU A 162 8.25 6.76 10.55
CA LEU A 162 8.66 6.95 9.16
C LEU A 162 9.86 7.89 9.05
N ARG A 163 9.90 8.98 9.83
CA ARG A 163 11.05 9.88 9.93
C ARG A 163 12.30 9.15 10.42
N ARG A 164 12.16 8.25 11.40
CA ARG A 164 13.28 7.45 11.91
C ARG A 164 13.82 6.50 10.84
N LEU A 165 12.92 5.83 10.10
CA LEU A 165 13.27 4.95 9.00
C LEU A 165 13.98 5.72 7.87
N TYR A 166 13.40 6.85 7.45
CA TYR A 166 13.95 7.73 6.42
C TYR A 166 15.38 8.21 6.74
N ARG A 167 15.63 8.61 7.99
CA ARG A 167 16.96 9.07 8.44
C ARG A 167 18.00 7.95 8.50
N ARG A 168 17.58 6.69 8.69
CA ARG A 168 18.47 5.52 8.73
C ARG A 168 18.70 4.91 7.35
N ALA A 169 17.78 5.13 6.42
CA ALA A 169 17.91 4.65 5.06
C ALA A 169 19.12 5.32 4.37
N PRO A 170 19.91 4.56 3.57
CA PRO A 170 21.00 5.14 2.77
C PRO A 170 20.52 6.31 1.90
N ALA A 171 21.43 7.24 1.57
CA ALA A 171 21.10 8.42 0.78
C ALA A 171 20.43 8.06 -0.57
N GLY A 172 20.91 7.01 -1.25
CA GLY A 172 20.35 6.51 -2.51
C GLY A 172 19.18 5.53 -2.37
N ALA A 173 18.66 5.30 -1.16
CA ALA A 173 17.52 4.41 -0.96
C ALA A 173 16.20 5.12 -1.30
N ARG A 174 15.28 4.40 -1.93
CA ARG A 174 13.88 4.82 -2.12
C ARG A 174 13.02 4.21 -1.01
N MET A 175 12.20 5.02 -0.37
CA MET A 175 11.21 4.56 0.61
C MET A 175 9.81 4.69 0.01
N LEU A 176 9.06 3.59 -0.01
CA LEU A 176 7.64 3.58 -0.38
C LEU A 176 6.83 3.37 0.89
N VAL A 177 5.86 4.22 1.15
CA VAL A 177 4.95 4.12 2.30
C VAL A 177 3.57 3.81 1.74
N LEU A 178 2.98 2.68 2.12
CA LEU A 178 1.58 2.38 1.82
C LEU A 178 0.72 2.69 3.05
N THR A 179 -0.31 3.51 2.87
CA THR A 179 -1.20 3.95 3.95
C THR A 179 -2.58 4.31 3.46
N GLY A 180 -3.56 4.42 4.36
CA GLY A 180 -4.87 4.96 4.03
C GLY A 180 -4.80 6.41 3.55
N ASN A 181 -5.66 6.77 2.59
CA ASN A 181 -5.68 8.10 1.97
C ASN A 181 -5.64 9.27 2.97
N VAL A 182 -6.34 9.16 4.10
CA VAL A 182 -6.39 10.21 5.13
C VAL A 182 -5.00 10.45 5.73
N HIS A 183 -4.24 9.41 6.06
CA HIS A 183 -2.88 9.52 6.61
C HIS A 183 -1.89 10.13 5.62
N ALA A 184 -2.04 9.83 4.32
CA ALA A 184 -1.16 10.36 3.28
C ALA A 184 -1.31 11.87 3.03
N MET A 185 -2.37 12.52 3.53
CA MET A 185 -2.61 13.94 3.24
C MET A 185 -1.47 14.85 3.73
N LEU A 186 -1.10 15.84 2.92
CA LEU A 186 -0.19 16.94 3.26
C LEU A 186 -0.89 18.09 4.00
N GLN A 187 -2.22 18.16 3.90
CA GLN A 187 -3.05 19.18 4.52
C GLN A 187 -4.44 18.61 4.81
N ARG A 188 -4.97 18.90 5.99
CA ARG A 188 -6.37 18.58 6.33
C ARG A 188 -7.34 19.47 5.52
N PRO A 189 -8.39 18.92 4.89
CA PRO A 189 -9.45 19.71 4.26
C PRO A 189 -10.17 20.63 5.26
N ALA A 190 -10.53 21.85 4.83
CA ALA A 190 -11.23 22.83 5.68
C ALA A 190 -12.59 22.35 6.23
N GLY A 191 -13.26 21.45 5.52
CA GLY A 191 -14.54 20.84 5.94
C GLY A 191 -14.41 19.41 6.49
N ALA A 192 -13.20 18.96 6.84
CA ALA A 192 -12.99 17.62 7.37
C ALA A 192 -13.67 17.42 8.73
N PRO A 193 -14.30 16.26 8.97
CA PRO A 193 -15.13 16.06 10.14
C PRO A 193 -14.27 16.02 11.43
N PRO A 194 -14.81 16.40 12.60
CA PRO A 194 -14.01 16.64 13.82
C PRO A 194 -13.13 15.46 14.25
N GLU A 195 -13.58 14.24 14.01
CA GLU A 195 -12.90 12.99 14.34
C GLU A 195 -11.66 12.69 13.48
N MET A 196 -11.54 13.32 12.30
CA MET A 196 -10.32 13.27 11.52
C MET A 196 -9.18 13.90 12.32
N GLN A 197 -7.95 13.44 12.13
CA GLN A 197 -6.75 14.04 12.71
C GLN A 197 -6.52 15.48 12.20
N THR A 198 -6.00 16.37 13.04
CA THR A 198 -5.75 17.79 12.70
C THR A 198 -4.53 17.95 11.82
N GLN A 199 -3.52 17.12 12.03
CA GLN A 199 -2.30 16.99 11.24
C GLN A 199 -2.17 15.54 10.78
N PRO A 200 -2.64 15.22 9.56
CA PRO A 200 -2.38 13.93 8.94
C PRO A 200 -0.90 13.58 8.91
N MET A 201 -0.57 12.28 8.95
CA MET A 201 0.80 11.79 8.98
C MET A 201 1.69 12.43 7.90
N GLY A 202 1.22 12.55 6.66
CA GLY A 202 1.95 13.20 5.56
C GLY A 202 2.29 14.66 5.85
N SER A 203 1.38 15.40 6.48
CA SER A 203 1.61 16.80 6.87
C SER A 203 2.77 16.97 7.85
N LEU A 204 2.99 15.99 8.73
CA LEU A 204 4.07 15.96 9.73
C LEU A 204 5.44 15.56 9.15
N LEU A 205 5.49 15.24 7.86
CA LEU A 205 6.68 14.78 7.13
C LEU A 205 7.11 15.76 6.03
N ARG A 206 6.44 16.91 5.87
CA ARG A 206 6.68 17.89 4.79
C ARG A 206 8.06 18.53 4.78
N ASP A 207 8.80 18.44 5.88
CA ASP A 207 10.20 18.87 5.98
C ASP A 207 11.20 17.81 5.47
N LEU A 208 10.72 16.61 5.12
CA LEU A 208 11.49 15.58 4.43
C LEU A 208 11.22 15.63 2.93
N ASP A 209 12.07 14.96 2.15
CA ASP A 209 11.89 14.81 0.70
C ASP A 209 10.82 13.75 0.39
N ILE A 210 9.55 14.18 0.52
CA ILE A 210 8.38 13.33 0.32
C ILE A 210 7.61 13.71 -0.96
N TYR A 211 6.95 12.72 -1.55
CA TYR A 211 5.96 12.89 -2.59
C TYR A 211 4.70 12.09 -2.24
N SER A 212 3.61 12.80 -1.93
CA SER A 212 2.34 12.22 -1.52
C SER A 212 1.43 12.00 -2.73
N VAL A 213 1.01 10.75 -2.91
CA VAL A 213 0.16 10.30 -4.01
C VAL A 213 -1.16 9.81 -3.45
N ARG A 214 -2.27 10.37 -3.95
CA ARG A 214 -3.60 9.83 -3.73
C ARG A 214 -3.92 8.81 -4.82
N LEU A 215 -4.01 7.54 -4.44
CA LEU A 215 -4.59 6.51 -5.29
C LEU A 215 -6.11 6.63 -5.25
N GLY A 216 -6.69 7.02 -6.38
CA GLY A 216 -8.11 7.01 -6.67
C GLY A 216 -8.51 5.82 -7.53
N ALA A 217 -9.81 5.64 -7.74
CA ALA A 217 -10.34 4.72 -8.72
C ALA A 217 -11.48 5.34 -9.51
N LEU A 218 -11.69 4.86 -10.74
CA LEU A 218 -12.81 5.28 -11.57
C LEU A 218 -14.12 4.58 -11.20
N ARG A 219 -14.04 3.39 -10.59
CA ARG A 219 -15.17 2.59 -10.09
C ARG A 219 -14.64 1.43 -9.24
N GLY A 220 -15.54 0.68 -8.62
CA GLY A 220 -15.24 -0.58 -7.97
C GLY A 220 -15.61 -0.57 -6.49
N GLU A 221 -14.84 -1.28 -5.68
CA GLU A 221 -15.11 -1.50 -4.26
C GLU A 221 -13.82 -1.60 -3.45
N ALA A 222 -13.90 -1.25 -2.17
CA ALA A 222 -12.82 -1.40 -1.19
C ALA A 222 -13.38 -1.72 0.19
N TRP A 223 -12.53 -2.18 1.12
CA TRP A 223 -12.95 -2.35 2.52
C TRP A 223 -13.09 -0.99 3.20
N GLY A 224 -14.17 -0.84 3.99
CA GLY A 224 -14.40 0.34 4.82
C GLY A 224 -15.05 0.00 6.14
N CYS A 225 -14.49 0.54 7.22
CA CYS A 225 -14.94 0.33 8.60
C CYS A 225 -15.71 1.55 9.09
N ALA A 226 -17.03 1.38 9.25
CA ALA A 226 -17.90 2.35 9.91
C ALA A 226 -18.76 1.68 11.00
N ASP A 227 -18.35 0.47 11.42
CA ASP A 227 -19.09 -0.48 12.27
C ASP A 227 -20.32 -1.13 11.59
N PRO A 228 -20.21 -2.35 11.00
CA PRO A 228 -19.03 -3.23 10.87
C PRO A 228 -18.11 -2.85 9.69
N CYS A 229 -16.93 -3.49 9.58
CA CYS A 229 -16.10 -3.44 8.38
C CYS A 229 -16.73 -4.28 7.26
N VAL A 230 -17.00 -3.65 6.12
CA VAL A 230 -17.62 -4.30 4.95
C VAL A 230 -17.03 -3.75 3.64
N ALA A 231 -17.27 -4.48 2.55
CA ALA A 231 -17.06 -3.93 1.22
C ALA A 231 -17.95 -2.70 1.01
N ARG A 232 -17.35 -1.61 0.52
CA ARG A 232 -18.01 -0.34 0.21
C ARG A 232 -17.73 0.01 -1.24
N SER A 233 -18.79 0.38 -1.96
CA SER A 233 -18.67 0.78 -3.36
C SER A 233 -17.98 2.14 -3.48
N ILE A 234 -17.09 2.23 -4.46
CA ILE A 234 -16.48 3.46 -4.94
C ILE A 234 -17.36 3.97 -6.08
N PRO A 235 -17.99 5.16 -5.93
CA PRO A 235 -18.88 5.69 -6.95
C PRO A 235 -18.16 5.85 -8.29
N GLU A 236 -18.87 5.55 -9.38
CA GLU A 236 -18.32 5.75 -10.72
C GLU A 236 -17.91 7.20 -10.95
N GLN A 237 -16.81 7.38 -11.66
CA GLN A 237 -16.22 8.67 -11.97
C GLN A 237 -15.89 8.73 -13.47
N PRO A 238 -15.96 9.91 -14.08
CA PRO A 238 -15.49 10.08 -15.46
C PRO A 238 -13.99 9.76 -15.55
N VAL A 239 -13.60 9.20 -16.68
CA VAL A 239 -12.19 8.95 -17.01
C VAL A 239 -11.42 10.27 -16.91
N ARG A 240 -10.27 10.24 -16.25
CA ARG A 240 -9.40 11.40 -16.06
C ARG A 240 -7.96 10.97 -15.95
N GLY A 241 -7.08 11.79 -16.50
CA GLY A 241 -5.64 11.64 -16.35
C GLY A 241 -5.16 12.02 -14.95
N PRO A 242 -3.86 11.83 -14.68
CA PRO A 242 -3.24 12.25 -13.43
C PRO A 242 -3.42 13.75 -13.21
N ARG A 243 -3.56 14.15 -11.94
CA ARG A 243 -3.65 15.56 -11.54
C ARG A 243 -2.50 15.87 -10.60
N VAL A 244 -1.68 16.83 -10.97
CA VAL A 244 -0.60 17.36 -10.12
C VAL A 244 -1.11 18.59 -9.39
N ASP A 245 -0.75 18.76 -8.13
CA ASP A 245 -0.97 19.98 -7.37
C ASP A 245 0.36 20.42 -6.73
N THR A 246 0.71 21.68 -6.92
CA THR A 246 1.94 22.28 -6.38
C THR A 246 1.64 23.41 -5.40
N GLN A 247 0.36 23.68 -5.13
CA GLN A 247 -0.04 24.77 -4.24
C GLN A 247 0.39 24.50 -2.80
N ALA A 248 0.57 25.57 -2.01
CA ALA A 248 1.02 25.46 -0.63
C ALA A 248 0.06 24.67 0.27
N GLY A 249 -1.25 24.82 0.02
CA GLY A 249 -2.35 24.18 0.74
C GLY A 249 -2.85 22.87 0.11
N ARG A 250 -2.12 22.30 -0.84
CA ARG A 250 -2.49 21.03 -1.49
C ARG A 250 -2.62 19.90 -0.47
N GLN A 251 -3.54 18.98 -0.74
CA GLN A 251 -3.74 17.79 0.10
C GLN A 251 -2.81 16.64 -0.29
N TYR A 252 -2.38 16.58 -1.55
CA TYR A 252 -1.47 15.59 -2.11
C TYR A 252 -0.64 16.29 -3.19
N ASP A 253 0.50 15.72 -3.58
CA ASP A 253 1.26 16.21 -4.74
C ASP A 253 0.66 15.68 -6.05
N LEU A 254 0.15 14.44 -6.02
CA LEU A 254 -0.39 13.75 -7.18
C LEU A 254 -1.68 13.00 -6.86
N TRP A 255 -2.63 13.04 -7.79
CA TRP A 255 -3.76 12.13 -7.84
C TRP A 255 -3.62 11.28 -9.09
N VAL A 256 -3.75 9.98 -8.93
CA VAL A 256 -3.85 9.00 -10.02
C VAL A 256 -5.13 8.21 -9.86
N TRP A 257 -5.68 7.71 -10.96
CA TRP A 257 -6.92 6.95 -10.95
C TRP A 257 -6.73 5.60 -11.60
N MET A 258 -6.91 4.56 -10.80
CA MET A 258 -6.95 3.19 -11.29
C MET A 258 -8.30 2.91 -11.97
N PRO A 259 -8.35 2.13 -13.06
CA PRO A 259 -9.60 1.92 -13.79
C PRO A 259 -10.69 1.23 -12.97
N HIS A 260 -10.30 0.34 -12.07
CA HIS A 260 -11.19 -0.42 -11.21
C HIS A 260 -10.44 -0.85 -9.95
N LEU A 261 -11.12 -0.86 -8.80
CA LEU A 261 -10.67 -1.52 -7.58
C LEU A 261 -11.63 -2.65 -7.22
N SER A 262 -11.08 -3.80 -6.89
CA SER A 262 -11.84 -4.95 -6.43
C SER A 262 -11.51 -5.22 -4.97
N VAL A 263 -12.50 -5.70 -4.21
CA VAL A 263 -12.30 -6.09 -2.82
C VAL A 263 -11.22 -7.17 -2.72
N GLY A 264 -10.22 -6.93 -1.89
CA GLY A 264 -9.15 -7.85 -1.55
C GLY A 264 -9.70 -9.12 -0.91
N THR A 265 -9.06 -10.25 -1.21
CA THR A 265 -9.47 -11.53 -0.63
C THR A 265 -8.95 -11.62 0.80
N LEU A 266 -9.85 -11.71 1.78
CA LEU A 266 -9.46 -11.91 3.17
C LEU A 266 -8.72 -13.24 3.34
N VAL A 267 -7.85 -13.32 4.34
CA VAL A 267 -7.27 -14.59 4.76
C VAL A 267 -8.41 -15.46 5.30
N ASP A 268 -8.47 -16.73 4.89
CA ASP A 268 -9.61 -17.60 5.19
C ASP A 268 -9.82 -17.76 6.71
N PRO A 269 -11.10 -17.91 7.14
CA PRO A 269 -11.54 -18.85 8.16
C PRO A 269 -10.64 -19.08 9.34
#